data_AF-A0A535JJM1-F1
#
_entry.id   AF-A0A535JJM1-F1
#
_cell.length_a   1.000
_cell.length_b   1.000
_cell.length_c   1.000
_cell.angle_alpha   90.00
_cell.angle_beta   90.00
_cell.angle_gamma   90.00
#
_symmetry.space_group_name_H-M   'P 1'
#
loop_
_entity.id
_entity.type
_entity.pdbx_description
1 polymer ?
#
loop_
_entity_poly.entity_id
_entity_poly.type
_entity_poly.pdbx_seq_one_letter_code
_entity_poly.pdbx_strand_id
1 'polypeptide(L)' 'MDCAPLEGGPDVEWFGGLARRTGGPILELGCGTGRITVPVAQDGHHVVGLDRSA' A
#
# COMPACT_ATOMS: atom_id res chain seq x y z
N MET A 1 5.44 -2.53 23.03
CA MET A 1 5.71 -2.86 21.62
C MET A 1 5.18 -1.72 20.80
N ASP A 2 6.06 -0.76 20.56
CA ASP A 2 5.74 0.47 19.82
C ASP A 2 5.83 0.13 18.33
N CYS A 3 4.69 -0.27 17.75
CA CYS A 3 4.54 -0.33 16.30
C CYS A 3 4.29 1.11 15.86
N ALA A 4 5.36 1.86 15.63
CA ALA A 4 5.23 3.18 15.02
C ALA A 4 4.33 3.01 13.77
N PRO A 5 3.34 3.88 13.54
CA PRO A 5 2.63 3.85 12.26
C PRO A 5 3.70 3.97 11.19
N LEU A 6 3.56 3.23 10.09
CA LEU A 6 4.37 3.46 8.91
C LEU A 6 4.04 4.89 8.45
N GLU A 7 4.74 5.89 8.99
CA GLU A 7 4.49 7.32 8.76
C GLU A 7 4.53 7.55 7.25
N GLY A 8 3.39 8.00 6.71
CA GLY A 8 3.13 8.07 5.29
C GLY A 8 4.05 9.08 4.61
N GLY A 9 5.09 8.58 3.95
CA GLY A 9 5.96 9.39 3.09
C GLY A 9 5.21 9.95 1.87
N PRO A 10 5.83 10.89 1.12
CA PRO A 10 5.22 11.51 -0.06
C PRO A 10 4.78 10.49 -1.13
N ASP A 11 5.45 9.34 -1.17
CA ASP A 11 5.10 8.23 -2.05
C ASP A 11 3.86 7.47 -1.57
N VAL A 12 3.70 7.22 -0.27
CA VAL A 12 2.47 6.64 0.31
C VAL A 12 1.26 7.51 -0.04
N GLU A 13 1.38 8.83 0.11
CA GLU A 13 0.32 9.77 -0.27
C GLU A 13 0.03 9.74 -1.77
N TRP A 14 1.08 9.68 -2.60
CA TRP A 14 0.93 9.63 -4.04
C TRP A 14 0.21 8.36 -4.51
N PHE A 15 0.61 7.19 -4.01
CA PHE A 15 -0.02 5.92 -4.33
C PHE A 15 -1.44 5.82 -3.78
N GLY A 16 -1.69 6.31 -2.57
CA GLY A 16 -3.05 6.41 -2.01
C GLY A 16 -3.95 7.33 -2.85
N GLY A 17 -3.42 8.48 -3.26
CA GLY A 17 -4.11 9.37 -4.19
C GLY A 17 -4.39 8.71 -5.55
N LEU A 18 -3.47 7.91 -6.07
CA LEU A 18 -3.68 7.14 -7.30
C LEU A 18 -4.79 6.10 -7.11
N ALA A 19 -4.73 5.32 -6.04
CA ALA A 19 -5.74 4.31 -5.70
C ALA A 19 -7.16 4.90 -5.62
N ARG A 20 -7.31 6.05 -4.94
CA ARG A 20 -8.59 6.77 -4.85
C ARG A 20 -9.12 7.23 -6.20
N ARG A 21 -8.23 7.67 -7.11
CA ARG A 21 -8.61 8.14 -8.45
C ARG A 21 -8.98 7.00 -9.40
N THR A 22 -8.25 5.89 -9.35
CA THR A 22 -8.44 4.79 -10.31
C THR A 22 -9.51 3.81 -9.86
N GLY A 23 -9.67 3.61 -8.55
CA GLY A 23 -10.52 2.56 -8.00
C GLY A 23 -10.09 1.14 -8.44
N GLY A 24 -10.90 0.16 -8.05
CA GLY A 24 -10.76 -1.24 -8.48
C GLY A 24 -9.91 -2.14 -7.57
N PRO A 25 -9.76 -3.43 -7.95
CA PRO A 25 -8.79 -4.32 -7.32
C PRO A 25 -7.37 -3.92 -7.77
N ILE A 26 -6.48 -3.70 -6.79
CA ILE A 26 -5.11 -3.21 -7.02
C ILE A 26 -4.13 -4.37 -6.89
N LEU A 27 -3.13 -4.43 -7.77
CA LEU A 27 -1.98 -5.34 -7.67
C LEU A 27 -0.71 -4.52 -7.47
N GLU A 28 0.01 -4.78 -6.37
CA GLU A 28 1.34 -4.22 -6.12
C GLU A 28 2.42 -5.29 -6.37
N LEU A 29 3.29 -5.04 -7.35
CA LEU A 29 4.41 -5.91 -7.67
C LEU A 29 5.67 -5.44 -6.93
N GLY A 30 6.34 -6.35 -6.22
CA GLY A 30 7.47 -6.01 -5.36
C GLY A 30 7.03 -5.32 -4.07
N CYS A 31 5.96 -5.80 -3.43
CA CYS A 31 5.37 -5.15 -2.26
C CYS A 31 6.29 -5.14 -1.02
N GLY A 32 7.32 -5.99 -0.98
CA GLY A 32 8.24 -6.11 0.15
C GLY A 32 7.49 -6.27 1.48
N THR A 33 7.79 -5.40 2.44
CA THR A 33 7.14 -5.36 3.76
C THR A 33 5.73 -4.75 3.75
N GLY A 34 5.21 -4.36 2.59
CA GLY A 34 3.87 -3.80 2.44
C GLY A 34 3.76 -2.32 2.79
N ARG A 35 4.85 -1.55 2.68
CA ARG A 35 4.85 -0.11 3.04
C ARG A 35 3.82 0.71 2.25
N ILE A 36 3.53 0.34 1.01
CA ILE A 36 2.45 0.95 0.21
C ILE A 36 1.17 0.10 0.32
N THR A 37 1.29 -1.23 0.22
CA THR A 37 0.15 -2.16 0.25
C THR A 37 -0.73 -1.95 1.46
N VAL A 38 -0.14 -1.87 2.66
CA VAL A 38 -0.87 -1.83 3.93
C VAL A 38 -1.65 -0.52 4.07
N PRO A 39 -1.06 0.69 3.91
CA PRO A 39 -1.83 1.93 3.95
C PRO A 39 -2.94 2.00 2.89
N VAL A 40 -2.68 1.54 1.65
CA VAL A 40 -3.70 1.56 0.59
C VAL A 40 -4.85 0.61 0.91
N ALA A 41 -4.57 -0.57 1.49
CA ALA A 41 -5.60 -1.48 1.95
C ALA A 41 -6.40 -0.91 3.15
N GLN A 42 -5.72 -0.23 4.08
CA GLN A 42 -6.36 0.46 5.22
C GLN A 42 -7.26 1.61 4.78
N ASP A 43 -6.96 2.24 3.65
CA ASP A 43 -7.81 3.26 3.00
C ASP A 43 -9.07 2.67 2.34
N GLY A 44 -9.29 1.36 2.46
CA GLY A 44 -10.51 0.66 2.04
C GLY A 44 -10.43 0.03 0.65
N HIS A 45 -9.26 0.03 0.02
CA HIS A 45 -9.07 -0.62 -1.28
C HIS A 45 -8.82 -2.12 -1.14
N HIS A 46 -9.33 -2.90 -2.09
CA HIS A 46 -8.96 -4.31 -2.21
C HIS A 46 -7.61 -4.42 -2.94
N VAL A 47 -6.56 -4.80 -2.23
CA VAL A 47 -5.19 -4.85 -2.75
C VAL A 47 -4.60 -6.26 -2.61
N VAL A 48 -3.93 -6.73 -3.65
CA VAL A 48 -3.08 -7.92 -3.63
C VAL A 48 -1.63 -7.46 -3.75
N GLY A 49 -0.80 -7.78 -2.76
CA GLY A 49 0.65 -7.61 -2.84
C GLY A 49 1.31 -8.90 -3.32
N LEU A 50 2.24 -8.79 -4.27
CA LEU A 50 3.05 -9.90 -4.76
C LEU A 50 4.52 -9.51 -4.70
N ASP A 51 5.32 -10.30 -3.99
CA ASP A 51 6.78 -10.21 -4.02
C ASP A 51 7.40 -11.56 -4.39
N ARG A 52 8.57 -11.51 -5.03
CA ARG A 52 9.37 -12.69 -5.35
C ARG A 52 10.19 -13.15 -4.14
N SER A 53 10.47 -12.26 -3.19
CA SER A 53 11.14 -12.63 -1.94
C SER A 53 10.27 -13.62 -1.15
N ALA A 54 10.90 -14.66 -0.61
CA ALA A 54 10.29 -15.58 0.35
C ALA A 54 10.51 -15.08 1.79
#